data_AF-A0A899G4G3-F1
#
_entry.id   AF-A0A899G4G3-F1
#
_cell.length_a   1.000
_cell.length_b   1.000
_cell.length_c   1.000
_cell.angle_alpha   90.00
_cell.angle_beta   90.00
_cell.angle_gamma   90.00
#
_symmetry.space_group_name_H-M   'P 1'
#
loop_
_entity.id
_entity.type
_entity.pdbx_description
1 polymer ?
#
loop_
_entity_poly.entity_id
_entity_poly.type
_entity_poly.pdbx_seq_one_letter_code
_entity_poly.pdbx_strand_id
1 'polypeptide(L)'
;MLLKRKNEKKAETQQDSTHTSLDEVADIELEFEKADVELLRHQVQLFSPLYEKRANVLRKIPKFWPIALEAAPSDELCKFSDANVLEHLIDLRVYRPNQDPRDIKIVFEFEPNEYLESSSLYIEKLFRYSSQKAEASSFNADKEPSQLISEKVNIKWKKDRDLTKPTKGVAPSFFTWFSWTGEDNDVFEDGEELAIFIAEDLYPNAVKYFTDALQENEENEDEEIDLENENGDNIPEVEPPKKKTKL
;
A
#
# COMPACT_ATOMS: atom_id res chain seq x y z
N MET A 1 36.10 8.44 55.20
CA MET A 1 36.73 7.79 54.02
C MET A 1 36.16 6.41 53.69
N LEU A 2 35.92 5.53 54.67
CA LEU A 2 35.41 4.16 54.42
C LEU A 2 34.03 4.08 53.75
N LEU A 3 33.11 4.99 54.09
CA LEU A 3 31.74 4.99 53.53
C LEU A 3 31.69 5.43 52.05
N LYS A 4 32.55 6.38 51.64
CA LYS A 4 32.70 6.79 50.22
C LYS A 4 33.21 5.63 49.35
N ARG A 5 34.26 4.93 49.79
CA ARG A 5 34.82 3.77 49.09
C ARG A 5 33.83 2.59 48.95
N LYS A 6 32.88 2.45 49.88
CA LYS A 6 31.85 1.40 49.83
C LYS A 6 30.74 1.74 48.82
N ASN A 7 30.42 3.02 48.67
CA ASN A 7 29.44 3.49 47.68
C ASN A 7 30.04 3.50 46.26
N GLU A 8 31.31 3.88 46.11
CA GLU A 8 32.04 3.82 44.83
C GLU A 8 32.11 2.37 44.31
N LYS A 9 32.51 1.40 45.15
CA LYS A 9 32.52 -0.02 44.76
C LYS A 9 31.13 -0.56 44.42
N LYS A 10 30.08 -0.12 45.13
CA LYS A 10 28.70 -0.56 44.84
C LYS A 10 28.20 0.00 43.50
N ALA A 11 28.58 1.24 43.17
CA ALA A 11 28.29 1.85 41.88
C ALA A 11 29.07 1.19 40.74
N GLU A 12 30.36 0.88 40.94
CA GLU A 12 31.19 0.13 39.99
C GLU A 12 30.63 -1.28 39.74
N THR A 13 30.28 -2.04 40.79
CA THR A 13 29.69 -3.37 40.64
C THR A 13 28.30 -3.34 40.00
N GLN A 14 27.50 -2.30 40.26
CA GLN A 14 26.22 -2.12 39.58
C GLN A 14 26.41 -1.78 38.09
N GLN A 15 27.32 -0.87 37.75
CA GLN A 15 27.63 -0.54 36.37
C GLN A 15 28.17 -1.73 35.58
N ASP A 16 29.06 -2.52 36.18
CA ASP A 16 29.63 -3.73 35.58
C ASP A 16 28.57 -4.82 35.36
N SER A 17 27.67 -5.01 36.33
CA SER A 17 26.53 -5.92 36.19
C SER A 17 25.52 -5.46 35.14
N THR A 18 25.25 -4.15 35.03
CA THR A 18 24.34 -3.62 34.00
C THR A 18 24.93 -3.72 32.60
N HIS A 19 26.25 -3.54 32.45
CA HIS A 19 26.92 -3.73 31.17
C HIS A 19 26.83 -5.18 30.71
N THR A 20 27.10 -6.12 31.64
CA THR A 20 26.99 -7.56 31.37
C THR A 20 25.57 -7.95 30.94
N SER A 21 24.53 -7.44 31.61
CA SER A 21 23.14 -7.72 31.24
C SER A 21 22.73 -7.09 29.90
N LEU A 22 23.30 -5.95 29.51
CA LEU A 22 23.03 -5.34 28.20
C LEU A 22 23.69 -6.12 27.07
N ASP A 23 24.90 -6.64 27.28
CA ASP A 23 25.58 -7.52 26.32
C ASP A 23 24.77 -8.82 26.10
N GLU A 24 24.26 -9.43 27.17
CA GLU A 24 23.38 -10.61 27.09
C GLU A 24 22.08 -10.33 26.32
N VAL A 25 21.47 -9.17 26.51
CA VAL A 25 20.28 -8.77 25.73
C VAL A 25 20.62 -8.61 24.26
N ALA A 26 21.76 -7.98 23.91
CA ALA A 26 22.17 -7.83 22.53
C ALA A 26 22.40 -9.18 21.82
N ASP A 27 22.98 -10.16 22.52
CA ASP A 27 23.13 -11.52 21.99
C ASP A 27 21.78 -12.19 21.74
N ILE A 28 20.80 -11.99 22.64
CA ILE A 28 19.44 -12.50 22.51
C ILE A 28 18.71 -11.85 21.32
N GLU A 29 18.82 -10.53 21.13
CA GLU A 29 18.22 -9.82 19.98
C GLU A 29 18.76 -10.38 18.66
N LEU A 30 20.05 -10.72 18.58
CA LEU A 30 20.62 -11.38 17.40
C LEU A 30 20.05 -12.79 17.17
N GLU A 31 19.65 -13.50 18.22
CA GLU A 31 18.93 -14.77 18.07
C GLU A 31 17.50 -14.57 17.55
N PHE A 32 16.80 -13.55 18.03
CA PHE A 32 15.47 -13.18 17.50
C PHE A 32 15.53 -12.80 16.02
N GLU A 33 16.49 -11.96 15.60
CA GLU A 33 16.65 -11.60 14.19
C GLU A 33 16.85 -12.82 13.29
N LYS A 34 17.65 -13.80 13.73
CA LYS A 34 17.85 -15.06 12.99
C LYS A 34 16.56 -15.87 12.91
N ALA A 35 15.82 -15.97 14.02
CA ALA A 35 14.56 -16.69 14.08
C ALA A 35 13.51 -16.05 13.16
N ASP A 36 13.43 -14.72 13.11
CA ASP A 36 12.50 -13.99 12.24
C ASP A 36 12.82 -14.20 10.75
N VAL A 37 14.10 -14.17 10.39
CA VAL A 37 14.53 -14.47 9.00
C VAL A 37 14.18 -15.91 8.62
N GLU A 38 14.34 -16.88 9.54
CA GLU A 38 13.95 -18.27 9.30
C GLU A 38 12.44 -18.43 9.16
N LEU A 39 11.66 -17.80 10.04
CA LEU A 39 10.20 -17.78 9.99
C LEU A 39 9.71 -17.22 8.66
N LEU A 40 10.26 -16.09 8.22
CA LEU A 40 9.90 -15.47 6.95
C LEU A 40 10.26 -16.39 5.76
N ARG A 41 11.40 -17.07 5.81
CA ARG A 41 11.78 -18.06 4.78
C ARG A 41 10.77 -19.21 4.71
N HIS A 42 10.32 -19.72 5.86
CA HIS A 42 9.30 -20.77 5.90
C HIS A 42 7.95 -20.28 5.38
N GLN A 43 7.54 -19.05 5.73
CA GLN A 43 6.34 -18.41 5.18
C GLN A 43 6.40 -18.32 3.65
N VAL A 44 7.52 -17.90 3.08
CA VAL A 44 7.72 -17.84 1.61
C VAL A 44 7.51 -19.22 0.99
N GLN A 45 8.14 -20.27 1.52
CA GLN A 45 8.01 -21.63 1.00
C GLN A 45 6.56 -22.13 1.00
N LEU A 46 5.80 -21.84 2.05
CA LEU A 46 4.39 -22.24 2.15
C LEU A 46 3.48 -21.42 1.23
N PHE A 47 3.68 -20.11 1.16
CA PHE A 47 2.73 -19.21 0.50
C PHE A 47 3.00 -19.03 -0.99
N SER A 48 4.24 -19.15 -1.47
CA SER A 48 4.55 -19.04 -2.90
C SER A 48 3.64 -19.90 -3.81
N PRO A 49 3.47 -21.22 -3.60
CA PRO A 49 2.58 -22.01 -4.45
C PRO A 49 1.09 -21.63 -4.32
N LEU A 50 0.67 -21.04 -3.19
CA LEU A 50 -0.70 -20.55 -3.01
C LEU A 50 -0.92 -19.23 -3.76
N TYR A 51 0.04 -18.32 -3.71
CA TYR A 51 0.01 -17.07 -4.46
C TYR A 51 0.02 -17.30 -5.97
N GLU A 52 0.79 -18.28 -6.46
CA GLU A 52 0.74 -18.69 -7.88
C GLU A 52 -0.65 -19.21 -8.29
N LYS A 53 -1.27 -20.05 -7.46
CA LYS A 53 -2.63 -20.55 -7.72
C LYS A 53 -3.65 -19.41 -7.69
N ARG A 54 -3.55 -18.51 -6.70
CA ARG A 54 -4.42 -17.35 -6.55
C ARG A 54 -4.35 -16.46 -7.79
N ALA A 55 -3.15 -16.09 -8.22
CA ALA A 55 -2.96 -15.19 -9.36
C ALA A 55 -3.54 -15.75 -10.67
N ASN A 56 -3.43 -17.06 -10.90
CA ASN A 56 -4.07 -17.71 -12.07
C ASN A 56 -5.60 -17.60 -12.08
N VAL A 57 -6.23 -17.46 -10.91
CA VAL A 57 -7.67 -17.23 -10.79
C VAL A 57 -7.97 -15.73 -10.92
N LEU A 58 -7.22 -14.87 -10.22
CA LEU A 58 -7.43 -13.42 -10.23
C LEU A 58 -7.34 -12.81 -11.64
N ARG A 59 -6.44 -13.29 -12.50
CA ARG A 59 -6.33 -12.83 -13.90
C ARG A 59 -7.59 -13.06 -14.75
N LYS A 60 -8.53 -13.89 -14.28
CA LYS A 60 -9.82 -14.14 -14.96
C LYS A 60 -10.93 -13.22 -14.48
N ILE A 61 -10.69 -12.45 -13.41
CA ILE A 61 -11.65 -11.53 -12.82
C ILE A 61 -11.35 -10.13 -13.41
N PRO A 62 -12.23 -9.59 -14.27
CA PRO A 62 -12.01 -8.28 -14.86
C PRO A 62 -11.87 -7.21 -13.77
N LYS A 63 -10.91 -6.30 -13.96
CA LYS A 63 -10.68 -5.14 -13.08
C LYS A 63 -10.46 -5.48 -11.59
N PHE A 64 -10.08 -6.72 -11.27
CA PHE A 64 -9.81 -7.14 -9.88
C PHE A 64 -8.83 -6.20 -9.16
N TRP A 65 -7.65 -5.98 -9.75
CA TRP A 65 -6.61 -5.16 -9.13
C TRP A 65 -6.97 -3.67 -9.04
N PRO A 66 -7.52 -3.01 -10.08
CA PRO A 66 -8.03 -1.65 -9.97
C PRO A 66 -9.00 -1.47 -8.79
N ILE A 67 -10.00 -2.35 -8.68
CA ILE A 67 -11.01 -2.29 -7.60
C ILE A 67 -10.36 -2.53 -6.23
N ALA A 68 -9.51 -3.54 -6.11
CA ALA A 68 -8.83 -3.84 -4.85
C ALA A 68 -7.89 -2.72 -4.39
N LEU A 69 -7.26 -1.99 -5.33
CA LEU A 69 -6.40 -0.84 -5.04
C LEU A 69 -7.22 0.35 -4.54
N GLU A 70 -8.37 0.62 -5.15
CA GLU A 70 -9.24 1.73 -4.79
C GLU A 70 -9.85 1.56 -3.39
N ALA A 71 -10.17 0.32 -3.00
CA ALA A 71 -10.70 0.00 -1.68
C ALA A 71 -9.62 -0.17 -0.59
N ALA A 72 -8.33 -0.14 -0.96
CA ALA A 72 -7.25 -0.28 -0.01
C ALA A 72 -7.08 1.04 0.80
N PRO A 73 -6.76 1.00 2.09
CA PRO A 73 -6.76 2.16 3.00
C PRO A 73 -5.56 3.10 2.83
N SER A 74 -5.05 3.28 1.59
CA SER A 74 -3.84 4.06 1.34
C SER A 74 -4.16 5.37 0.63
N ASP A 75 -3.98 6.48 1.36
CA ASP A 75 -4.01 7.85 0.82
C ASP A 75 -2.94 8.07 -0.27
N GLU A 76 -1.92 7.21 -0.35
CA GLU A 76 -0.82 7.31 -1.31
C GLU A 76 -1.11 6.69 -2.68
N LEU A 77 -1.99 5.67 -2.74
CA LEU A 77 -2.25 4.89 -3.95
C LEU A 77 -3.27 5.55 -4.90
N CYS A 78 -4.19 6.36 -4.38
CA CYS A 78 -5.31 6.90 -5.14
C CYS A 78 -5.30 8.43 -5.24
N LYS A 79 -4.38 8.96 -6.06
CA LYS A 79 -4.54 10.30 -6.65
C LYS A 79 -5.23 10.13 -8.00
N PHE A 80 -6.35 10.84 -8.22
CA PHE A 80 -7.19 10.74 -9.43
C PHE A 80 -6.44 10.82 -10.78
N SER A 81 -5.21 11.35 -10.81
CA SER A 81 -4.37 11.38 -12.03
C SER A 81 -3.85 10.01 -12.46
N ASP A 82 -3.67 9.07 -11.53
CA ASP A 82 -3.01 7.79 -11.79
C ASP A 82 -3.99 6.65 -12.01
N ALA A 83 -5.24 6.82 -11.55
CA ALA A 83 -6.33 5.85 -11.65
C ALA A 83 -6.52 5.35 -13.09
N ASN A 84 -6.43 6.22 -14.09
CA ASN A 84 -6.61 5.84 -15.49
C ASN A 84 -5.54 4.86 -16.00
N VAL A 85 -4.30 4.95 -15.50
CA VAL A 85 -3.24 3.97 -15.86
C VAL A 85 -3.45 2.67 -15.08
N LEU A 86 -3.78 2.80 -13.80
CA LEU A 86 -4.07 1.65 -12.92
C LEU A 86 -5.30 0.87 -13.37
N GLU A 87 -6.25 1.49 -14.07
CA GLU A 87 -7.42 0.82 -14.65
C GLU A 87 -7.03 -0.32 -15.61
N HIS A 88 -5.83 -0.24 -16.19
CA HIS A 88 -5.27 -1.24 -17.11
C HIS A 88 -4.38 -2.28 -16.41
N LEU A 89 -4.32 -2.28 -15.07
CA LEU A 89 -3.56 -3.25 -14.29
C LEU A 89 -4.26 -4.61 -14.32
N ILE A 90 -3.61 -5.60 -14.92
CA ILE A 90 -4.16 -6.96 -15.08
C ILE A 90 -3.54 -7.98 -14.13
N ASP A 91 -2.34 -7.72 -13.60
CA ASP A 91 -1.75 -8.53 -12.54
C ASP A 91 -0.82 -7.69 -11.65
N LEU A 92 -0.85 -7.97 -10.34
CA LEU A 92 0.10 -7.46 -9.35
C LEU A 92 0.67 -8.66 -8.61
N ARG A 93 1.99 -8.73 -8.49
CA ARG A 93 2.67 -9.88 -7.88
C ARG A 93 3.76 -9.42 -6.94
N VAL A 94 3.86 -10.09 -5.79
CA VAL A 94 4.92 -9.88 -4.82
C VAL A 94 5.69 -11.19 -4.65
N TYR A 95 7.01 -11.10 -4.74
CA TYR A 95 7.93 -12.21 -4.55
C TYR A 95 8.99 -11.84 -3.52
N ARG A 96 9.55 -12.85 -2.85
CA ARG A 96 10.75 -12.73 -2.01
C ARG A 96 11.81 -13.66 -2.59
N PRO A 97 12.48 -13.25 -3.69
CA PRO A 97 13.19 -14.18 -4.57
C PRO A 97 14.62 -14.52 -4.13
N ASN A 98 15.20 -13.71 -3.24
CA ASN A 98 16.61 -13.78 -2.90
C ASN A 98 16.86 -14.64 -1.65
N GLN A 99 18.14 -14.86 -1.34
CA GLN A 99 18.53 -15.61 -0.15
C GLN A 99 18.03 -14.93 1.14
N ASP A 100 18.10 -13.60 1.21
CA ASP A 100 17.46 -12.83 2.27
C ASP A 100 15.97 -12.68 1.93
N PRO A 101 15.06 -13.29 2.72
CA PRO A 101 13.63 -13.23 2.44
C PRO A 101 13.02 -11.85 2.72
N ARG A 102 13.76 -10.92 3.33
CA ARG A 102 13.34 -9.52 3.50
C ARG A 102 13.46 -8.73 2.19
N ASP A 103 14.18 -9.23 1.19
CA ASP A 103 14.16 -8.66 -0.15
C ASP A 103 12.77 -8.88 -0.78
N ILE A 104 12.19 -7.81 -1.30
CA ILE A 104 10.84 -7.80 -1.87
C ILE A 104 10.94 -7.41 -3.34
N LYS A 105 10.37 -8.23 -4.20
CA LYS A 105 10.16 -7.91 -5.60
C LYS A 105 8.67 -7.70 -5.87
N ILE A 106 8.31 -6.52 -6.38
CA ILE A 106 6.95 -6.15 -6.74
C ILE A 106 6.86 -6.01 -8.26
N VAL A 107 5.86 -6.65 -8.86
CA VAL A 107 5.65 -6.67 -10.31
C VAL A 107 4.24 -6.19 -10.62
N PHE A 108 4.16 -5.24 -11.54
CA PHE A 108 2.92 -4.74 -12.11
C PHE A 108 2.87 -5.14 -13.58
N GLU A 109 1.79 -5.78 -14.00
CA GLU A 109 1.53 -6.15 -15.38
C GLU A 109 0.27 -5.44 -15.88
N PHE A 110 0.41 -4.70 -16.97
CA PHE A 110 -0.63 -3.91 -17.59
C PHE A 110 -1.03 -4.48 -18.95
N GLU A 111 -2.30 -4.33 -19.30
CA GLU A 111 -2.73 -4.50 -20.68
C GLU A 111 -2.28 -3.30 -21.56
N PRO A 112 -2.17 -3.48 -22.90
CA PRO A 112 -1.88 -2.37 -23.80
C PRO A 112 -2.85 -1.20 -23.61
N ASN A 113 -2.32 -0.01 -23.32
CA ASN A 113 -3.10 1.17 -22.99
C ASN A 113 -2.56 2.46 -23.64
N GLU A 114 -3.22 3.60 -23.46
CA GLU A 114 -2.82 4.87 -24.10
C GLU A 114 -1.64 5.58 -23.42
N TYR A 115 -1.20 5.12 -22.25
CA TYR A 115 -0.19 5.79 -21.43
C TYR A 115 1.20 5.17 -21.57
N LEU A 116 1.30 3.84 -21.45
CA LEU A 116 2.55 3.10 -21.41
C LEU A 116 2.97 2.62 -22.80
N GLU A 117 4.26 2.70 -23.11
CA GLU A 117 4.81 1.98 -24.27
C GLU A 117 4.80 0.46 -24.01
N SER A 118 4.77 -0.35 -25.08
CA SER A 118 4.72 -1.83 -24.96
C SER A 118 5.87 -2.41 -24.14
N SER A 119 7.04 -1.74 -24.11
CA SER A 119 8.19 -2.16 -23.30
C SER A 119 8.04 -1.89 -21.80
N SER A 120 7.01 -1.16 -21.38
CA SER A 120 6.75 -0.75 -19.99
C SER A 120 5.43 -1.32 -19.47
N LEU A 121 4.83 -2.29 -20.17
CA LEU A 121 3.63 -2.99 -19.69
C LEU A 121 3.93 -4.00 -18.58
N TYR A 122 5.20 -4.39 -18.43
CA TYR A 122 5.67 -5.25 -17.34
C TYR A 122 6.73 -4.48 -16.56
N ILE A 123 6.38 -4.03 -15.35
CA ILE A 123 7.23 -3.18 -14.51
C ILE A 123 7.59 -3.95 -13.25
N GLU A 124 8.87 -4.24 -13.10
CA GLU A 124 9.44 -4.94 -11.94
C GLU A 124 10.25 -3.94 -11.11
N LYS A 125 10.00 -3.91 -9.79
CA LYS A 125 10.80 -3.15 -8.83
C LYS A 125 11.28 -4.07 -7.72
N LEU A 126 12.59 -4.06 -7.46
CA LEU A 126 13.24 -4.86 -6.44
C LEU A 126 13.71 -3.95 -5.29
N PHE A 127 13.24 -4.27 -4.10
CA PHE A 127 13.66 -3.70 -2.82
C PHE A 127 14.58 -4.70 -2.13
N ARG A 128 15.76 -4.24 -1.74
CA ARG A 128 16.75 -5.03 -0.99
C ARG A 128 16.80 -4.55 0.44
N TYR A 129 16.82 -5.49 1.38
CA TYR A 129 17.09 -5.18 2.78
C TYR A 129 18.54 -4.70 2.94
N SER A 130 18.73 -3.61 3.69
CA SER A 130 20.03 -3.04 4.02
C SER A 130 20.22 -3.00 5.52
N SER A 131 21.06 -3.90 6.06
CA SER A 131 21.35 -3.93 7.50
C SER A 131 21.95 -2.61 8.00
N GLN A 132 22.86 -2.00 7.21
CA GLN A 132 23.46 -0.71 7.55
C GLN A 132 22.40 0.39 7.70
N LYS A 133 21.37 0.37 6.84
CA LYS A 133 20.29 1.36 6.88
C LYS A 133 19.36 1.10 8.07
N ALA A 134 18.99 -0.16 8.26
CA ALA A 134 18.17 -0.60 9.39
C ALA A 134 18.81 -0.19 10.72
N GLU A 135 20.08 -0.55 10.94
CA GLU A 135 20.86 -0.18 12.13
C GLU A 135 20.94 1.34 12.32
N ALA A 136 21.23 2.10 11.26
CA ALA A 136 21.31 3.56 11.35
C ALA A 136 19.97 4.20 11.73
N SER A 137 18.84 3.60 11.33
CA SER A 137 17.50 4.09 11.68
C SER A 137 17.11 3.75 13.12
N SER A 138 17.54 2.61 13.67
CA SER A 138 17.24 2.20 15.06
C SER A 138 17.75 3.16 16.13
N PHE A 139 18.76 3.99 15.82
CA PHE A 139 19.31 4.99 16.75
C PHE A 139 18.69 6.39 16.62
N ASN A 140 17.83 6.63 15.61
CA ASN A 140 17.28 7.95 15.31
C ASN A 140 15.77 7.98 15.57
N ALA A 141 15.36 8.26 16.81
CA ALA A 141 13.96 8.33 17.22
C ALA A 141 13.12 9.40 16.47
N ASP A 142 13.78 10.35 15.80
CA ASP A 142 13.14 11.44 15.06
C ASP A 142 12.92 11.13 13.56
N LYS A 143 13.36 9.96 13.07
CA LYS A 143 13.18 9.54 11.67
C LYS A 143 12.39 8.24 11.62
N GLU A 144 11.49 8.13 10.65
CA GLU A 144 10.81 6.88 10.34
C GLU A 144 11.86 5.77 10.06
N PRO A 145 11.65 4.56 10.58
CA PRO A 145 12.57 3.46 10.39
C PRO A 145 12.67 3.15 8.90
N SER A 146 13.90 2.99 8.40
CA SER A 146 14.13 2.71 7.00
C SER A 146 15.19 1.63 6.83
N GLN A 147 14.80 0.56 6.15
CA GLN A 147 15.57 -0.67 5.98
C GLN A 147 15.68 -1.09 4.50
N LEU A 148 14.95 -0.46 3.58
CA LEU A 148 14.94 -0.83 2.17
C LEU A 148 15.74 0.15 1.31
N ILE A 149 16.36 -0.41 0.27
CA ILE A 149 16.95 0.32 -0.85
C ILE A 149 16.47 -0.29 -2.18
N SER A 150 16.40 0.52 -3.24
CA SER A 150 15.95 0.09 -4.56
C SER A 150 16.76 0.77 -5.67
N GLU A 151 16.72 0.19 -6.86
CA GLU A 151 17.16 0.86 -8.08
C GLU A 151 15.98 1.58 -8.76
N LYS A 152 16.31 2.60 -9.57
CA LYS A 152 15.32 3.33 -10.37
C LYS A 152 14.82 2.45 -11.50
N VAL A 153 13.50 2.37 -11.65
CA VAL A 153 12.85 1.66 -12.75
C VAL A 153 12.36 2.68 -13.77
N ASN A 154 12.93 2.66 -14.97
CA ASN A 154 12.59 3.60 -16.02
C ASN A 154 11.30 3.18 -16.74
N ILE A 155 10.24 3.99 -16.59
CA ILE A 155 8.97 3.81 -17.28
C ILE A 155 9.00 4.60 -18.59
N LYS A 156 8.81 3.91 -19.73
CA LYS A 156 8.62 4.59 -21.01
C LYS A 156 7.15 4.90 -21.24
N TRP A 157 6.86 6.19 -21.27
CA TRP A 157 5.55 6.75 -21.52
C TRP A 157 5.36 7.09 -22.99
N LYS A 158 4.13 6.95 -23.48
CA LYS A 158 3.71 7.47 -24.77
C LYS A 158 3.76 9.01 -24.77
N LYS A 159 3.76 9.58 -25.97
CA LYS A 159 3.87 11.02 -26.18
C LYS A 159 2.81 11.78 -25.37
N ASP A 160 3.24 12.79 -24.62
CA ASP A 160 2.38 13.67 -23.80
C ASP A 160 1.54 12.93 -22.74
N ARG A 161 1.98 11.75 -22.30
CA ARG A 161 1.31 10.91 -21.28
C ARG A 161 2.18 10.61 -20.05
N ASP A 162 3.34 11.24 -19.95
CA ASP A 162 4.27 11.05 -18.85
C ASP A 162 3.78 11.73 -17.57
N LEU A 163 3.21 10.93 -16.67
CA LEU A 163 2.69 11.37 -15.36
C LEU A 163 3.80 11.65 -14.34
N THR A 164 5.03 11.21 -14.59
CA THR A 164 6.15 11.37 -13.66
C THR A 164 6.85 12.72 -13.80
N LYS A 165 6.45 13.54 -14.78
CA LYS A 165 7.02 14.88 -14.97
C LYS A 165 6.61 15.80 -13.82
N PRO A 166 7.58 16.44 -13.14
CA PRO A 166 7.28 17.34 -12.05
C PRO A 166 6.47 18.53 -12.56
N THR A 167 5.29 18.73 -11.98
CA THR A 167 4.40 19.84 -12.29
C THR A 167 4.25 20.72 -11.05
N LYS A 168 4.53 22.02 -11.17
CA LYS A 168 4.51 22.93 -10.03
C LYS A 168 3.12 22.98 -9.39
N GLY A 169 3.05 22.77 -8.08
CA GLY A 169 1.82 22.84 -7.30
C GLY A 169 0.91 21.61 -7.41
N VAL A 170 1.39 20.53 -8.05
CA VAL A 170 0.69 19.25 -8.14
C VAL A 170 1.48 18.22 -7.35
N ALA A 171 0.80 17.41 -6.54
CA ALA A 171 1.44 16.33 -5.82
C ALA A 171 2.11 15.34 -6.80
N PRO A 172 3.21 14.68 -6.41
CA PRO A 172 3.83 13.65 -7.23
C PRO A 172 2.83 12.52 -7.56
N SER A 173 2.90 12.02 -8.80
CA SER A 173 2.19 10.82 -9.25
C SER A 173 2.69 9.58 -8.51
N PHE A 174 1.82 8.62 -8.24
CA PHE A 174 2.17 7.28 -7.77
C PHE A 174 3.33 6.68 -8.56
N PHE A 175 3.38 6.91 -9.88
CA PHE A 175 4.42 6.34 -10.73
C PHE A 175 5.83 6.91 -10.47
N THR A 176 5.97 8.00 -9.70
CA THR A 176 7.31 8.44 -9.26
C THR A 176 7.91 7.50 -8.22
N TRP A 177 7.10 6.66 -7.54
CA TRP A 177 7.56 5.59 -6.65
C TRP A 177 8.52 4.62 -7.36
N PHE A 178 8.33 4.37 -8.66
CA PHE A 178 9.26 3.54 -9.44
C PHE A 178 10.69 4.11 -9.52
N SER A 179 10.84 5.42 -9.32
CA SER A 179 12.14 6.11 -9.26
C SER A 179 12.72 6.24 -7.85
N TRP A 180 12.00 5.81 -6.81
CA TRP A 180 12.48 5.79 -5.42
C TRP A 180 13.66 4.83 -5.25
N THR A 181 14.64 5.23 -4.45
CA THR A 181 15.89 4.50 -4.22
C THR A 181 16.17 4.18 -2.75
N GLY A 182 15.53 4.89 -1.83
CA GLY A 182 15.86 4.88 -0.42
C GLY A 182 17.11 5.68 -0.08
N GLU A 183 17.58 6.55 -0.99
CA GLU A 183 18.69 7.47 -0.74
C GLU A 183 18.17 8.87 -0.40
N ASP A 184 19.04 9.71 0.17
CA ASP A 184 18.70 11.11 0.41
C ASP A 184 18.32 11.79 -0.94
N ASN A 185 17.21 12.55 -0.95
CA ASN A 185 16.63 13.28 -2.10
C ASN A 185 15.67 12.50 -3.03
N ASP A 186 15.05 11.41 -2.57
CA ASP A 186 13.93 10.83 -3.31
C ASP A 186 12.72 11.78 -3.38
N VAL A 187 12.08 11.84 -4.56
CA VAL A 187 10.89 12.69 -4.80
C VAL A 187 9.64 12.12 -4.13
N PHE A 188 9.62 10.80 -3.94
CA PHE A 188 8.56 10.08 -3.26
C PHE A 188 9.05 9.82 -1.83
N GLU A 189 8.49 10.51 -0.84
CA GLU A 189 9.02 10.48 0.54
C GLU A 189 8.76 9.11 1.19
N ASP A 190 7.55 8.57 1.04
CA ASP A 190 7.08 7.37 1.76
C ASP A 190 7.30 6.06 1.00
N GLY A 191 8.36 6.00 0.19
CA GLY A 191 8.52 4.93 -0.80
C GLY A 191 8.75 3.54 -0.20
N GLU A 192 9.32 3.50 1.01
CA GLU A 192 9.49 2.28 1.77
C GLU A 192 8.16 1.80 2.38
N GLU A 193 7.40 2.71 2.99
CA GLU A 193 6.10 2.40 3.59
C GLU A 193 5.15 1.83 2.55
N LEU A 194 5.10 2.43 1.37
CA LEU A 194 4.30 1.90 0.26
C LEU A 194 4.75 0.52 -0.20
N ALA A 195 6.05 0.23 -0.22
CA ALA A 195 6.56 -1.09 -0.59
C ALA A 195 6.16 -2.16 0.43
N ILE A 196 6.24 -1.83 1.72
CA ILE A 196 5.80 -2.69 2.83
C ILE A 196 4.29 -2.89 2.76
N PHE A 197 3.51 -1.82 2.60
CA PHE A 197 2.07 -1.89 2.44
C PHE A 197 1.65 -2.81 1.30
N ILE A 198 2.27 -2.66 0.12
CA ILE A 198 1.98 -3.54 -1.02
C ILE A 198 2.30 -5.01 -0.69
N ALA A 199 3.43 -5.26 -0.04
CA ALA A 199 3.93 -6.61 0.20
C ALA A 199 3.23 -7.34 1.36
N GLU A 200 2.83 -6.61 2.39
CA GLU A 200 2.41 -7.17 3.68
C GLU A 200 0.93 -6.93 3.98
N ASP A 201 0.28 -6.00 3.28
CA ASP A 201 -1.16 -5.76 3.42
C ASP A 201 -1.92 -5.95 2.10
N LEU A 202 -1.73 -5.07 1.12
CA LEU A 202 -2.49 -5.08 -0.13
C LEU A 202 -2.41 -6.44 -0.82
N TYR A 203 -1.21 -6.99 -1.06
CA TYR A 203 -1.08 -8.23 -1.79
C TYR A 203 -1.67 -9.42 -1.03
N PRO A 204 -1.38 -9.66 0.27
CA PRO A 204 -2.04 -10.71 1.03
C PRO A 204 -3.58 -10.55 1.09
N ASN A 205 -4.07 -9.33 1.32
CA ASN A 205 -5.48 -9.03 1.60
C ASN A 205 -6.29 -8.59 0.37
N ALA A 206 -5.74 -8.61 -0.84
CA ALA A 206 -6.39 -8.11 -2.06
C ALA A 206 -7.82 -8.64 -2.28
N VAL A 207 -8.06 -9.93 -1.97
CA VAL A 207 -9.40 -10.54 -2.14
C VAL A 207 -10.40 -9.96 -1.14
N LYS A 208 -9.94 -9.61 0.07
CA LYS A 208 -10.77 -8.96 1.08
C LYS A 208 -11.15 -7.55 0.60
N TYR A 209 -10.16 -6.72 0.22
CA TYR A 209 -10.43 -5.38 -0.31
C TYR A 209 -11.38 -5.40 -1.52
N PHE A 210 -11.16 -6.32 -2.46
CA PHE A 210 -12.06 -6.50 -3.59
C PHE A 210 -13.49 -6.88 -3.17
N THR A 211 -13.64 -7.75 -2.17
CA THR A 211 -14.95 -8.22 -1.69
C THR A 211 -15.69 -7.13 -0.94
N ASP A 212 -14.97 -6.41 -0.07
CA ASP A 212 -15.52 -5.29 0.71
C ASP A 212 -16.03 -4.19 -0.26
N ALA A 213 -15.27 -3.88 -1.32
CA ALA A 213 -15.69 -2.92 -2.36
C ALA A 213 -16.97 -3.33 -3.11
N LEU A 214 -17.17 -4.62 -3.37
CA LEU A 214 -18.39 -5.11 -4.01
C LEU A 214 -19.61 -5.00 -3.09
N GLN A 215 -19.43 -5.26 -1.79
CA GLN A 215 -20.50 -5.14 -0.81
C GLN A 215 -20.93 -3.69 -0.62
N GLU A 216 -19.98 -2.76 -0.52
CA GLU A 216 -20.29 -1.33 -0.42
C GLU A 216 -21.08 -0.83 -1.64
N ASN A 217 -20.76 -1.31 -2.85
CA ASN A 217 -21.53 -0.95 -4.05
C ASN A 217 -22.95 -1.53 -4.04
N GLU A 218 -23.14 -2.78 -3.62
CA GLU A 218 -24.46 -3.41 -3.51
C GLU A 218 -25.33 -2.70 -2.45
N GLU A 219 -24.77 -2.34 -1.29
CA GLU A 219 -25.48 -1.61 -0.24
C GLU A 219 -25.89 -0.20 -0.69
N ASN A 220 -25.07 0.48 -1.49
CA ASN A 220 -25.40 1.80 -2.04
C ASN A 220 -26.49 1.74 -3.13
N GLU A 221 -26.57 0.64 -3.90
CA GLU A 221 -27.63 0.44 -4.91
C GLU A 221 -29.02 0.24 -4.25
N ASP A 222 -29.07 -0.33 -3.04
CA ASP A 222 -30.32 -0.54 -2.28
C ASP A 222 -30.82 0.75 -1.56
N GLU A 223 -30.00 1.79 -1.42
CA GLU A 223 -30.40 3.08 -0.83
C GLU A 223 -30.97 4.08 -1.86
N GLU A 224 -30.91 3.81 -3.17
CA GLU A 224 -31.52 4.63 -4.24
C GLU A 224 -33.03 4.34 -4.47
N ILE A 225 -33.80 4.14 -3.39
CA ILE A 225 -35.26 4.00 -3.47
C ILE A 225 -35.93 5.39 -3.60
N ASP A 226 -36.14 5.77 -4.86
CA ASP A 226 -37.16 6.65 -5.45
C ASP A 226 -38.02 7.50 -4.47
N LEU A 227 -37.61 8.76 -4.26
CA LEU A 227 -38.46 9.82 -3.70
C LEU A 227 -39.19 10.63 -4.79
N GLU A 228 -39.60 10.03 -5.91
CA GLU A 228 -40.45 10.70 -6.89
C GLU A 228 -41.70 9.90 -7.25
N ASN A 229 -42.66 9.73 -6.31
CA ASN A 229 -44.06 9.44 -6.68
C ASN A 229 -45.09 9.85 -5.60
N GLU A 230 -45.45 11.13 -5.55
CA GLU A 230 -46.79 11.57 -5.10
C GLU A 230 -47.42 12.51 -6.14
N ASN A 231 -47.62 12.01 -7.36
CA ASN A 231 -48.61 12.59 -8.28
C ASN A 231 -49.92 11.81 -8.14
N GLY A 232 -50.78 12.26 -7.22
CA GLY A 232 -52.14 11.75 -7.04
C GLY A 232 -53.10 12.29 -8.10
N ASP A 233 -53.73 11.37 -8.83
CA ASP A 233 -54.57 11.55 -10.01
C ASP A 233 -55.80 12.47 -9.90
N ASN A 234 -56.03 13.18 -11.03
CA ASN A 234 -57.29 13.55 -11.69
C ASN A 234 -58.66 13.21 -11.03
N ILE A 235 -59.50 14.24 -10.90
CA ILE A 235 -60.98 14.11 -10.84
C ILE A 235 -61.59 14.93 -12.00
N PRO A 236 -62.37 14.34 -12.93
CA PRO A 236 -63.08 15.10 -13.97
C PRO A 236 -64.47 15.58 -13.53
N GLU A 237 -64.65 16.92 -13.62
CA GLU A 237 -65.80 17.73 -14.04
C GLU A 237 -67.27 17.33 -13.74
N VAL A 238 -68.00 18.16 -12.97
CA VAL A 238 -69.43 18.49 -13.21
C VAL A 238 -69.75 19.91 -12.69
N GLU A 239 -70.01 20.88 -13.59
CA GLU A 239 -70.65 22.16 -13.24
C GLU A 239 -72.16 22.03 -13.00
N PRO A 240 -72.76 22.72 -12.01
CA PRO A 240 -74.19 23.00 -11.98
C PRO A 240 -74.52 24.51 -12.13
N PRO A 241 -75.77 24.87 -12.48
CA PRO A 241 -76.06 26.01 -13.35
C PRO A 241 -76.24 27.35 -12.63
N LYS A 242 -75.90 28.43 -13.35
CA LYS A 242 -76.18 29.83 -12.95
C LYS A 242 -77.68 30.10 -12.88
N LYS A 243 -78.21 30.34 -11.67
CA LYS A 243 -79.53 30.96 -11.48
C LYS A 243 -79.42 32.48 -11.59
N LYS A 244 -80.13 33.05 -12.57
CA LYS A 244 -80.52 34.46 -12.61
C LYS A 244 -81.69 34.67 -11.63
N THR A 245 -81.60 35.67 -10.76
CA THR A 245 -82.80 36.32 -10.19
C THR A 245 -82.58 37.83 -10.11
N LYS A 246 -83.55 38.55 -10.66
CA LYS A 246 -83.73 40.00 -10.65
C LYS A 246 -84.13 40.49 -9.25
N LEU A 247 -83.51 41.54 -8.74
CA LEU A 247 -84.11 42.87 -8.54
C LEU A 247 -82.99 43.88 -8.22
#